data_AF-A0A7S2LJ75-F1
#
_entry.id   AF-A0A7S2LJ75-F1
#
_cell.length_a   1.000
_cell.length_b   1.000
_cell.length_c   1.000
_cell.angle_alpha   90.00
_cell.angle_beta   90.00
_cell.angle_gamma   90.00
#
_symmetry.space_group_name_H-M   'P 1'
#
loop_
_entity.id
_entity.type
_entity.pdbx_description
1 polymer ?
#
loop_
_entity_poly.entity_id
_entity_poly.type
_entity_poly.pdbx_seq_one_letter_code
_entity_poly.pdbx_strand_id
1 'polypeptide(L)'
;EEVQTPVSKKLSHQVRLDTEGLDLAALGALPAASTQKVAPVFDLFGLVDHFGSCGFGHYTASVRNDSTLQWHRFNDDLVTPLERNEVVSEKAYLLFFRRRDALCRRQTQSFPDGWPHRIDREWSFLDG
;
A
#
# COMPACT_ATOMS: atom_id res chain seq x y z
N GLU A 1 -13.12 -42.63 -3.61
CA GLU A 1 -12.19 -41.81 -2.81
C GLU A 1 -12.64 -40.37 -2.88
N GLU A 2 -12.89 -39.74 -1.74
CA GLU A 2 -13.25 -38.33 -1.66
C GLU A 2 -11.94 -37.53 -1.63
N VAL A 3 -11.67 -36.77 -2.70
CA VAL A 3 -10.49 -35.91 -2.78
C VAL A 3 -10.68 -34.78 -1.77
N GLN A 4 -10.00 -34.87 -0.64
CA GLN A 4 -10.00 -33.83 0.37
C GLN A 4 -9.26 -32.61 -0.17
N THR A 5 -10.02 -31.62 -0.66
CA THR A 5 -9.46 -30.35 -1.12
C THR A 5 -8.68 -29.70 0.03
N PRO A 6 -7.46 -29.19 -0.23
CA PRO A 6 -6.67 -28.54 0.82
C PRO A 6 -7.47 -27.36 1.40
N VAL A 7 -7.75 -27.42 2.70
CA VAL A 7 -8.48 -26.36 3.40
C VAL A 7 -7.56 -25.15 3.52
N SER A 8 -7.86 -24.08 2.79
CA SER A 8 -7.12 -22.82 2.89
C SER A 8 -7.48 -22.12 4.21
N LYS A 9 -6.47 -21.89 5.07
CA LYS A 9 -6.62 -21.24 6.37
C LYS A 9 -5.97 -19.85 6.36
N LYS A 10 -6.72 -18.83 6.73
CA LYS A 10 -6.21 -17.46 6.88
C LYS A 10 -5.43 -17.33 8.19
N LEU A 11 -4.24 -16.76 8.11
CA LEU A 11 -3.45 -16.40 9.29
C LEU A 11 -3.93 -15.05 9.82
N SER A 12 -4.17 -14.96 11.13
CA SER A 12 -4.64 -13.75 11.81
C SER A 12 -3.57 -13.12 12.70
N HIS A 13 -2.30 -13.48 12.49
CA HIS A 13 -1.19 -12.96 13.30
C HIS A 13 -0.80 -11.56 12.84
N GLN A 14 -0.75 -10.60 13.76
CA GLN A 14 -0.29 -9.25 13.45
C GLN A 14 1.20 -9.25 13.11
N VAL A 15 1.54 -8.86 11.88
CA VAL A 15 2.92 -8.56 11.52
C VAL A 15 3.23 -7.14 11.97
N ARG A 16 4.24 -6.98 12.83
CA ARG A 16 4.72 -5.66 13.27
C ARG A 16 5.79 -5.15 12.32
N LEU A 17 5.54 -4.00 11.70
CA LEU A 17 6.47 -3.31 10.83
C LEU A 17 6.43 -1.82 11.14
N ASP A 18 7.57 -1.17 10.96
CA ASP A 18 7.66 0.28 11.09
C ASP A 18 6.91 0.94 9.93
N THR A 19 5.98 1.84 10.27
CA THR A 19 5.17 2.57 9.30
C THR A 19 5.93 3.71 8.64
N GLU A 20 7.04 4.14 9.23
CA GLU A 20 7.92 5.16 8.68
C GLU A 20 9.38 4.74 8.84
N GLY A 21 10.18 5.02 7.82
CA GLY A 21 11.62 4.79 7.88
C GLY A 21 12.01 3.31 7.79
N LEU A 22 11.17 2.47 7.21
CA LEU A 22 11.44 1.04 7.04
C LEU A 22 12.65 0.86 6.12
N ASP A 23 13.77 0.41 6.69
CA ASP A 23 14.98 0.08 5.96
C ASP A 23 14.97 -1.40 5.54
N LEU A 24 14.70 -1.65 4.26
CA LEU A 24 14.69 -3.00 3.72
C LEU A 24 16.10 -3.63 3.65
N ALA A 25 17.16 -2.83 3.63
CA ALA A 25 18.53 -3.34 3.71
C ALA A 25 18.84 -3.85 5.13
N ALA A 26 18.39 -3.14 6.16
CA ALA A 26 18.52 -3.58 7.56
C ALA A 26 17.78 -4.89 7.84
N LEU A 27 16.67 -5.14 7.12
CA LEU A 27 15.92 -6.41 7.18
C LEU A 27 16.55 -7.56 6.39
N GLY A 28 17.67 -7.33 5.69
CA GLY A 28 18.30 -8.33 4.83
C GLY A 28 17.47 -8.71 3.60
N ALA A 29 16.42 -7.94 3.28
CA ALA A 29 15.53 -8.19 2.15
C ALA A 29 16.15 -7.77 0.80
N LEU A 30 17.27 -7.05 0.84
CA LEU A 30 18.00 -6.60 -0.34
C LEU A 30 19.46 -7.07 -0.28
N PRO A 31 20.07 -7.43 -1.42
CA PRO A 31 21.49 -7.80 -1.47
C PRO A 31 22.33 -6.65 -0.91
N ALA A 32 23.36 -7.03 -0.14
CA ALA A 32 24.18 -6.14 0.68
C ALA A 32 24.32 -4.74 0.08
N ALA A 33 23.87 -3.74 0.85
CA ALA A 33 23.89 -2.35 0.46
C ALA A 33 25.25 -1.98 -0.15
N SER A 34 25.25 -1.68 -1.45
CA SER A 34 26.42 -1.08 -2.08
C SER A 34 26.63 0.29 -1.44
N THR A 35 27.86 0.62 -1.06
CA THR A 35 28.23 1.94 -0.55
C THR A 35 27.94 3.07 -1.54
N GLN A 36 27.66 2.76 -2.80
CA GLN A 36 27.27 3.69 -3.85
C GLN A 36 25.75 3.85 -4.00
N LYS A 37 24.93 3.09 -3.25
CA LYS A 37 23.46 3.14 -3.32
C LYS A 37 22.90 3.80 -2.07
N VAL A 38 22.02 4.78 -2.28
CA VAL A 38 21.23 5.41 -1.20
C VAL A 38 20.46 4.33 -0.44
N ALA A 39 20.39 4.47 0.89
CA ALA A 39 19.66 3.54 1.75
C ALA A 39 18.20 3.39 1.25
N PRO A 40 17.71 2.16 1.04
CA PRO A 40 16.38 1.89 0.52
C PRO A 40 15.34 2.03 1.65
N VAL A 41 15.10 3.27 2.05
CA VAL A 41 14.20 3.62 3.15
C VAL A 41 12.81 3.92 2.62
N PHE A 42 11.79 3.34 3.25
CA PHE A 42 10.40 3.42 2.82
C PHE A 42 9.46 3.91 3.92
N ASP A 43 8.40 4.61 3.52
CA ASP A 43 7.27 4.94 4.39
C ASP A 43 6.00 4.26 3.89
N LEU A 44 5.23 3.72 4.81
CA LEU A 44 3.90 3.19 4.55
C LEU A 44 2.98 4.36 4.19
N PHE A 45 2.28 4.23 3.06
CA PHE A 45 1.28 5.22 2.65
C PHE A 45 -0.09 4.61 2.38
N GLY A 46 -0.18 3.28 2.33
CA GLY A 46 -1.45 2.59 2.18
C GLY A 46 -1.38 1.14 2.64
N LEU A 47 -2.53 0.59 3.01
CA LEU A 47 -2.70 -0.83 3.28
C LEU A 47 -4.12 -1.27 2.94
N VAL A 48 -4.29 -2.56 2.73
CA VAL A 48 -5.59 -3.20 2.55
C VAL A 48 -5.80 -4.19 3.67
N ASP A 49 -6.90 -4.01 4.38
CA ASP A 49 -7.42 -4.99 5.33
C ASP A 49 -8.35 -5.94 4.60
N HIS A 50 -8.27 -7.22 4.95
CA HIS A 50 -9.23 -8.23 4.51
C HIS A 50 -9.92 -8.81 5.74
N PHE A 51 -11.25 -8.81 5.76
CA PHE A 51 -12.09 -9.39 6.80
C PHE A 51 -12.73 -10.66 6.23
N GLY A 52 -12.77 -11.76 6.97
CA GLY A 52 -13.32 -13.03 6.47
C GLY A 52 -12.26 -14.09 6.20
N SER A 53 -12.62 -15.15 5.47
CA SER A 53 -11.82 -16.34 5.22
C SER A 53 -11.00 -16.22 3.93
N CYS A 54 -10.22 -17.23 3.55
CA CYS A 54 -9.38 -17.15 2.34
C CYS A 54 -10.18 -17.04 1.03
N GLY A 55 -11.41 -17.56 0.98
CA GLY A 55 -12.21 -17.61 -0.24
C GLY A 55 -13.29 -16.54 -0.35
N PHE A 56 -13.57 -15.83 0.74
CA PHE A 56 -14.62 -14.81 0.78
C PHE A 56 -14.35 -13.83 1.92
N GLY A 57 -14.67 -12.56 1.68
CA GLY A 57 -14.51 -11.54 2.68
C GLY A 57 -14.84 -10.15 2.21
N HIS A 58 -14.56 -9.20 3.09
CA HIS A 58 -14.71 -7.77 2.87
C HIS A 58 -13.34 -7.10 2.83
N TYR A 59 -13.14 -6.13 1.95
CA TYR A 59 -11.86 -5.44 1.81
C TYR A 59 -12.03 -3.95 2.09
N THR A 60 -11.16 -3.40 2.92
CA THR A 60 -11.11 -1.95 3.16
C THR A 60 -9.70 -1.46 2.95
N ALA A 61 -9.55 -0.22 2.49
CA ALA A 61 -8.24 0.40 2.30
C ALA A 61 -8.02 1.48 3.35
N SER A 62 -6.85 1.51 3.98
CA SER A 62 -6.41 2.65 4.79
C SER A 62 -5.29 3.36 4.05
N VAL A 63 -5.46 4.64 3.73
CA VAL A 63 -4.52 5.41 2.89
C VAL A 63 -4.17 6.73 3.56
N ARG A 64 -2.89 7.09 3.50
CA ARG A 64 -2.37 8.37 3.96
C ARG A 64 -2.43 9.39 2.84
N ASN A 65 -3.07 10.51 3.11
CA ASN A 65 -3.05 11.65 2.20
C ASN A 65 -1.69 12.36 2.31
N ASP A 66 -0.99 12.53 1.19
CA ASP A 66 0.38 13.07 1.16
C ASP A 66 0.45 14.57 1.49
N SER A 67 -0.60 15.34 1.17
CA SER A 67 -0.61 16.79 1.41
C SER A 67 -0.99 17.17 2.84
N THR A 68 -1.90 16.41 3.46
CA THR A 68 -2.37 16.65 4.84
C THR A 68 -1.65 15.78 5.86
N LEU A 69 -0.95 14.73 5.40
CA LEU A 69 -0.34 13.67 6.21
C LEU A 69 -1.32 12.87 7.08
N GLN A 70 -2.63 13.03 6.85
CA GLN A 70 -3.70 12.36 7.60
C GLN A 70 -4.09 11.02 6.97
N TRP A 71 -4.40 10.04 7.83
CA TRP A 71 -4.89 8.73 7.40
C TRP A 71 -6.40 8.71 7.30
N HIS A 72 -6.89 8.00 6.30
CA HIS A 72 -8.31 7.77 6.08
C HIS A 72 -8.53 6.29 5.80
N ARG A 73 -9.62 5.74 6.34
CA ARG A 73 -10.13 4.42 6.00
C ARG A 73 -11.26 4.57 4.99
N PHE A 74 -11.15 3.83 3.91
CA PHE A 74 -12.10 3.73 2.82
C PHE A 74 -12.78 2.36 2.93
N ASN A 75 -14.06 2.40 3.28
CA ASN A 75 -14.93 1.25 3.42
C ASN A 75 -16.11 1.43 2.46
N ASP A 76 -15.92 1.00 1.21
CA ASP A 76 -16.84 1.25 0.10
C ASP A 76 -17.19 2.74 -0.06
N ASP A 77 -18.43 3.11 0.23
CA ASP A 77 -18.95 4.48 0.15
C ASP A 77 -18.63 5.33 1.40
N LEU A 78 -18.15 4.70 2.48
CA LEU A 78 -17.84 5.37 3.74
C LEU A 78 -16.34 5.66 3.88
N VAL A 79 -16.01 6.94 4.01
CA VAL A 79 -14.65 7.40 4.32
C VAL A 79 -14.59 7.97 5.73
N THR A 80 -13.70 7.45 6.57
CA THR A 80 -13.51 7.92 7.95
C THR A 80 -12.05 8.30 8.21
N PRO A 81 -11.78 9.34 9.03
CA PRO A 81 -10.41 9.58 9.50
C PRO A 81 -9.92 8.38 10.32
N LEU A 82 -8.60 8.20 10.36
CA LEU A 82 -7.94 7.14 11.10
C LEU A 82 -6.70 7.69 11.81
N GLU A 83 -6.50 7.32 13.07
CA GLU A 83 -5.27 7.70 13.78
C GLU A 83 -4.11 6.80 13.37
N ARG A 84 -2.89 7.34 13.39
CA ARG A 84 -1.69 6.63 12.93
C ARG A 84 -1.46 5.29 13.64
N ASN A 85 -1.74 5.24 14.93
CA ASN A 85 -1.60 4.03 15.76
C ASN A 85 -2.64 2.94 15.42
N GLU A 86 -3.73 3.30 14.75
CA GLU A 86 -4.81 2.39 14.34
C GLU A 86 -4.67 1.90 12.89
N VAL A 87 -3.64 2.38 12.18
CA VAL A 87 -3.38 2.04 10.78
C VAL A 87 -3.05 0.55 10.64
N VAL A 88 -2.08 0.04 11.40
CA VAL A 88 -1.64 -1.35 11.28
C VAL A 88 -2.57 -2.28 12.06
N SER A 89 -3.36 -3.07 11.34
CA SER A 89 -4.31 -4.03 11.92
C SER A 89 -3.84 -5.48 11.76
N GLU A 90 -4.37 -6.40 12.56
CA GLU A 90 -4.22 -7.86 12.40
C GLU A 90 -4.79 -8.40 11.08
N LYS A 91 -5.60 -7.60 10.40
CA LYS A 91 -6.31 -7.95 9.17
C LYS A 91 -5.61 -7.41 7.93
N ALA A 92 -4.51 -6.67 8.13
CA ALA A 92 -3.70 -6.14 7.04
C ALA A 92 -3.16 -7.30 6.19
N TYR A 93 -3.51 -7.28 4.91
CA TYR A 93 -3.15 -8.30 3.93
C TYR A 93 -2.15 -7.78 2.91
N LEU A 94 -2.30 -6.52 2.46
CA LEU A 94 -1.37 -5.87 1.54
C LEU A 94 -0.92 -4.53 2.12
N LEU A 95 0.38 -4.23 1.98
CA LEU A 95 0.97 -2.98 2.44
C LEU A 95 1.67 -2.29 1.26
N PHE A 96 1.47 -0.99 1.14
CA PHE A 96 2.01 -0.16 0.09
C PHE A 96 2.99 0.85 0.68
N PHE A 97 4.24 0.72 0.24
CA PHE A 97 5.37 1.51 0.71
C PHE A 97 5.91 2.41 -0.41
N ARG A 98 6.28 3.64 -0.06
CA ARG A 98 6.93 4.60 -0.95
C ARG A 98 8.35 4.84 -0.48
N ARG A 99 9.30 4.78 -1.42
CA ARG A 99 10.71 5.07 -1.15
C ARG A 99 10.91 6.57 -0.91
N ARG A 100 11.66 6.97 0.12
CA ARG A 100 11.82 8.37 0.52
C ARG A 100 12.58 9.25 -0.48
N ASP A 101 13.54 8.68 -1.19
CA ASP A 101 14.39 9.36 -2.17
C ASP A 101 13.81 9.29 -3.60
N ALA A 102 12.72 8.56 -3.81
CA ALA A 102 12.00 8.59 -5.06
C ALA A 102 11.19 9.90 -5.12
N LEU A 103 11.65 10.85 -5.94
CA LEU A 103 10.83 11.96 -6.42
C LEU A 103 9.69 11.40 -7.28
N CYS A 104 8.71 10.76 -6.64
CA CYS A 104 7.51 10.32 -7.31
C CYS A 104 6.69 11.56 -7.65
N ARG A 105 6.85 12.07 -8.87
CA ARG A 105 5.95 13.10 -9.38
C ARG A 105 4.54 12.53 -9.34
N ARG A 106 3.68 13.14 -8.51
CA ARG A 106 2.30 12.69 -8.31
C ARG A 106 1.58 12.71 -9.66
N GLN A 107 1.24 11.52 -10.16
CA GLN A 107 0.39 11.38 -11.34
C GLN A 107 -1.00 11.85 -10.95
N THR A 108 -1.46 12.96 -11.54
CA THR A 108 -2.80 13.50 -11.32
C THR A 108 -3.39 13.94 -12.65
N GLN A 109 -4.70 13.98 -12.75
CA GLN A 109 -5.40 14.55 -13.90
C GLN A 109 -5.08 16.05 -14.05
N SER A 110 -4.80 16.75 -12.95
CA SER A 110 -4.43 18.17 -12.94
C SER A 110 -3.00 18.45 -13.43
N PHE A 111 -2.12 17.43 -13.44
CA PHE A 111 -0.74 17.53 -13.91
C PHE A 111 -0.37 16.34 -14.81
N PRO A 112 -1.03 16.21 -15.98
CA PRO A 112 -0.86 15.08 -16.88
C PRO A 112 0.57 15.00 -17.45
N ASP A 113 1.28 16.13 -17.57
CA ASP A 113 2.67 16.18 -18.04
C ASP A 113 3.67 15.49 -17.09
N GLY A 114 3.24 15.19 -15.86
CA GLY A 114 4.02 14.41 -14.89
C GLY A 114 3.96 12.90 -15.13
N TRP A 115 3.15 12.43 -16.08
CA TRP A 115 2.95 11.02 -16.34
C TRP A 115 4.13 10.47 -17.18
N PRO A 116 4.67 9.28 -16.86
CA PRO A 116 5.82 8.69 -17.56
C PRO A 116 5.47 8.15 -18.96
N HIS A 117 4.19 8.24 -19.35
CA HIS A 117 3.68 7.77 -20.63
C HIS A 117 2.92 8.90 -21.32
N ARG A 118 2.92 8.89 -22.66
CA ARG A 118 2.18 9.85 -23.48
C ARG A 118 0.69 9.53 -23.36
N ILE A 119 -0.11 10.48 -22.89
CA ILE A 119 -1.57 10.30 -22.81
C ILE A 119 -2.12 10.27 -24.23
N ASP A 120 -2.77 9.16 -24.58
CA ASP A 120 -3.55 9.05 -25.80
C ASP A 120 -4.94 9.66 -25.55
N ARG A 121 -5.22 10.78 -26.21
CA ARG A 121 -6.48 11.51 -26.04
C ARG A 121 -7.69 10.78 -26.62
N GLU A 122 -7.49 9.78 -27.47
CA GLU A 122 -8.60 9.01 -28.06
C GLU A 122 -9.18 7.99 -27.06
N TRP A 123 -8.37 7.56 -26.07
CA TRP A 123 -8.74 6.53 -25.08
C TRP A 123 -8.69 7.03 -23.63
N SER A 124 -8.40 8.30 -23.41
CA SER A 124 -8.27 8.88 -22.08
C SER A 124 -9.63 9.35 -21.56
N PHE A 125 -10.00 8.90 -20.35
CA PHE A 125 -11.19 9.34 -19.62
C PHE A 125 -11.06 10.75 -19.01
N LEU A 126 -10.00 11.49 -19.37
CA LEU A 126 -9.67 12.81 -18.82
C LEU A 126 -10.32 13.97 -19.57
N ASP A 127 -10.87 13.73 -20.76
CA ASP A 127 -11.65 14.71 -21.51
C ASP A 127 -13.14 14.50 -21.20
N GLY A 128 -13.58 14.98 -20.04
CA GLY A 128 -14.97 15.04 -19.59
C GLY A 128 -15.28 16.37 -18.94
#